data_AF-A0A2Z3HN00-F1
#
_entry.id   AF-A0A2Z3HN00-F1
#
_cell.length_a   1.000
_cell.length_b   1.000
_cell.length_c   1.000
_cell.angle_alpha   90.00
_cell.angle_beta   90.00
_cell.angle_gamma   90.00
#
_symmetry.space_group_name_H-M   'P 1'
#
loop_
_entity.id
_entity.type
_entity.pdbx_description
1 polymer ?
#
loop_
_entity_poly.entity_id
_entity_poly.type
_entity_poly.pdbx_seq_one_letter_code
_entity_poly.pdbx_strand_id
1 'polypeptide(L)'
;MRRWILTAFLSFAGLTGGCASRPAAPPVALPQLTPPPAAEAPCEAYVLPPDATRADLDEGYVRRGAQIAACDAARRLALETLKAEHALEAETLRRMGRRRR
;
A
#
# COMPACT_ATOMS: atom_id res chain seq x y z
N MET A 1 30.85 51.05 24.57
CA MET A 1 29.94 51.03 23.40
C MET A 1 30.35 50.05 22.30
N ARG A 2 31.64 49.84 21.99
CA ARG A 2 32.11 48.93 20.92
C ARG A 2 31.86 47.43 21.16
N ARG A 3 31.67 47.00 22.41
CA ARG A 3 31.42 45.59 22.80
C ARG A 3 29.97 45.11 22.55
N TRP A 4 28.99 46.01 22.56
CA TRP A 4 27.56 45.66 22.36
C TRP A 4 27.20 45.46 20.87
N ILE A 5 27.92 46.14 19.97
CA ILE A 5 27.71 46.02 18.52
C ILE A 5 28.14 44.62 18.02
N LEU A 6 29.18 44.04 18.61
CA LEU A 6 29.67 42.70 18.24
C LEU A 6 28.72 41.57 18.68
N THR A 7 28.06 41.72 19.83
CA THR A 7 27.10 40.71 20.33
C THR A 7 25.79 40.68 19.55
N ALA A 8 25.34 41.84 19.05
CA ALA A 8 24.14 41.93 18.20
C ALA A 8 24.37 41.31 16.81
N PHE A 9 25.57 41.45 16.24
CA PHE A 9 25.90 40.84 14.94
C PHE A 9 26.00 39.30 15.01
N LEU A 10 26.55 38.75 16.10
CA LEU A 10 26.70 37.30 16.26
C LEU A 10 25.35 36.56 16.42
N SER A 11 24.36 37.20 17.04
CA SER A 11 23.02 36.63 17.21
C SER A 11 22.21 36.64 15.91
N PHE A 12 22.41 37.66 15.06
CA PHE A 12 21.73 37.73 13.76
C PHE A 12 22.28 36.68 12.75
N ALA A 13 23.59 36.42 12.76
CA ALA A 13 24.19 35.43 11.85
C ALA A 13 23.84 33.97 12.20
N GLY A 14 23.47 33.68 13.46
CA GLY A 14 23.08 32.33 13.88
C GLY A 14 21.71 31.88 13.36
N LEU A 15 20.77 32.80 13.12
CA LEU A 15 19.40 32.46 12.70
C LEU A 15 19.26 32.18 11.20
N THR A 16 20.12 32.73 10.34
CA THR A 16 19.98 32.58 8.88
C THR A 16 20.73 31.36 8.30
N GLY A 17 21.62 30.73 9.07
CA GLY A 17 22.46 29.61 8.58
C GLY A 17 21.80 28.23 8.57
N GLY A 18 20.69 28.03 9.29
CA GLY A 18 20.13 26.70 9.54
C GLY A 18 19.43 26.01 8.36
N CYS A 19 19.12 26.74 7.27
CA CYS A 19 18.38 26.16 6.14
C CYS A 19 19.25 25.43 5.11
N ALA A 20 20.57 25.67 5.09
CA ALA A 20 21.48 25.02 4.14
C ALA A 20 21.90 23.60 4.58
N SER A 21 21.73 23.28 5.86
CA SER A 21 22.20 22.03 6.46
C SER A 21 21.12 20.95 6.56
N ARG A 22 19.98 21.10 5.88
CA ARG A 22 18.94 20.06 5.91
C ARG A 22 19.49 18.80 5.24
N PRO A 23 19.61 17.67 5.95
CA PRO A 23 20.00 16.42 5.33
C PRO A 23 18.98 16.07 4.24
N ALA A 24 19.46 15.48 3.15
CA ALA A 24 18.57 14.96 2.12
C ALA A 24 17.56 14.01 2.77
N ALA A 25 16.27 14.26 2.55
CA ALA A 25 15.24 13.36 3.03
C ALA A 25 15.52 11.95 2.47
N PRO A 26 15.37 10.89 3.28
CA PRO A 26 15.53 9.53 2.79
C PRO A 26 14.59 9.29 1.59
N PRO A 27 14.95 8.37 0.68
CA PRO A 27 14.08 8.02 -0.44
C PRO A 27 12.71 7.64 0.10
N VAL A 28 11.68 8.37 -0.32
CA VAL A 28 10.29 8.08 0.06
C VAL A 28 9.96 6.71 -0.53
N ALA A 29 9.75 5.72 0.34
CA ALA A 29 9.25 4.41 -0.06
C ALA A 29 7.89 4.60 -0.76
N LEU A 30 7.66 3.84 -1.83
CA LEU A 30 6.36 3.86 -2.50
C LEU A 30 5.27 3.33 -1.54
N PRO A 31 4.04 3.85 -1.64
CA PRO A 31 2.91 3.31 -0.89
C PRO A 31 2.77 1.81 -1.13
N GLN A 32 2.53 1.05 -0.07
CA GLN A 32 2.25 -0.39 -0.11
C GLN A 32 0.96 -0.61 0.68
N LEU A 33 -0.04 -1.24 0.08
CA LEU A 33 -1.31 -1.53 0.72
C LEU A 33 -1.37 -2.98 1.16
N THR A 34 -1.86 -3.22 2.37
CA THR A 34 -2.14 -4.57 2.83
C THR A 34 -3.49 -5.03 2.27
N PRO A 35 -3.56 -6.20 1.59
CA PRO A 35 -4.84 -6.73 1.13
C PRO A 35 -5.75 -7.09 2.31
N PRO A 36 -7.08 -7.09 2.12
CA PRO A 36 -7.99 -7.51 3.17
C PRO A 36 -7.83 -9.02 3.45
N PRO A 37 -8.04 -9.49 4.70
CA PRO A 37 -7.82 -10.90 5.06
C PRO A 37 -8.59 -11.90 4.19
N ALA A 38 -9.79 -11.53 3.72
CA ALA A 38 -10.58 -12.37 2.82
C ALA A 38 -9.89 -12.63 1.47
N ALA A 39 -9.01 -11.75 1.02
CA ALA A 39 -8.26 -11.89 -0.23
C ALA A 39 -6.99 -12.73 -0.08
N GLU A 40 -6.51 -12.93 1.14
CA GLU A 40 -5.35 -13.80 1.46
C GLU A 40 -5.77 -15.24 1.77
N ALA A 41 -7.04 -15.45 2.14
CA ALA A 41 -7.57 -16.77 2.43
C ALA A 41 -7.50 -17.69 1.20
N PRO A 42 -7.09 -18.96 1.37
CA PRO A 42 -7.10 -19.92 0.27
C PRO A 42 -8.55 -20.18 -0.17
N CYS A 43 -8.74 -20.35 -1.48
CA CYS A 43 -10.05 -20.69 -2.00
C CYS A 43 -10.41 -22.13 -1.64
N GLU A 44 -11.58 -22.29 -1.02
CA GLU A 44 -12.12 -23.62 -0.76
C GLU A 44 -12.51 -24.30 -2.08
N ALA A 45 -12.23 -25.60 -2.15
CA ALA A 45 -12.67 -26.44 -3.24
C ALA A 45 -13.22 -27.74 -2.67
N TYR A 46 -14.50 -27.99 -2.90
CA TYR A 46 -15.14 -29.24 -2.51
C TYR A 46 -14.49 -30.40 -3.27
N VAL A 47 -14.16 -31.46 -2.54
CA VAL A 47 -13.59 -32.69 -3.09
C VAL A 47 -14.63 -33.79 -2.92
N LEU A 48 -14.85 -34.55 -4.00
CA LEU A 48 -15.77 -35.68 -3.96
C LEU A 48 -15.16 -36.82 -3.11
N PRO A 49 -16.00 -37.55 -2.35
CA PRO A 49 -15.55 -38.76 -1.69
C PRO A 49 -15.14 -39.84 -2.72
N PRO A 50 -14.27 -40.79 -2.35
CA PRO A 50 -13.76 -41.80 -3.27
C PRO A 50 -14.86 -42.68 -3.89
N ASP A 51 -15.88 -43.03 -3.11
CA ASP A 51 -17.03 -43.83 -3.56
C ASP A 51 -18.27 -42.96 -3.80
N ALA A 52 -18.07 -41.79 -4.44
CA ALA A 52 -19.15 -40.83 -4.69
C ALA A 52 -20.33 -41.44 -5.47
N THR A 53 -21.53 -41.23 -4.94
CA THR A 53 -22.80 -41.56 -5.57
C THR A 53 -23.24 -40.44 -6.52
N ARG A 54 -24.33 -40.67 -7.25
CA ARG A 54 -24.92 -39.62 -8.09
C ARG A 54 -25.39 -38.42 -7.27
N ALA A 55 -25.93 -38.65 -6.07
CA ALA A 55 -26.38 -37.57 -5.20
C ALA A 55 -25.19 -36.69 -4.74
N ASP A 56 -24.03 -37.30 -4.46
CA ASP A 56 -22.81 -36.56 -4.09
C ASP A 56 -22.31 -35.66 -5.23
N LEU A 57 -22.49 -36.09 -6.49
CA LEU A 57 -22.15 -35.27 -7.65
C LEU A 57 -23.04 -34.03 -7.76
N ASP A 58 -24.35 -34.21 -7.58
CA ASP A 58 -25.32 -33.12 -7.69
C ASP A 58 -25.12 -32.11 -6.54
N GLU A 59 -24.89 -32.58 -5.32
CA GLU A 59 -24.53 -31.72 -4.19
C GLU A 59 -23.19 -31.00 -4.43
N GLY A 60 -22.17 -31.76 -4.83
CA GLY A 60 -20.84 -31.24 -5.10
C GLY A 60 -20.83 -30.18 -6.20
N TYR A 61 -21.68 -30.32 -7.22
CA TYR A 61 -21.82 -29.34 -8.29
C TYR A 61 -22.34 -28.00 -7.76
N VAL A 62 -23.44 -28.02 -7.00
CA VAL A 62 -24.02 -26.81 -6.42
C VAL A 62 -23.05 -26.15 -5.44
N ARG A 63 -22.41 -26.95 -4.57
CA ARG A 63 -21.45 -26.46 -3.58
C ARG A 63 -20.23 -25.81 -4.22
N ARG A 64 -19.65 -26.43 -5.25
CA ARG A 64 -18.51 -25.84 -5.98
C ARG A 64 -18.90 -24.53 -6.65
N GLY A 65 -20.10 -24.42 -7.21
CA GLY A 65 -20.58 -23.17 -7.79
C GLY A 65 -20.54 -22.01 -6.79
N ALA A 66 -21.03 -22.26 -5.57
CA ALA A 66 -20.98 -21.28 -4.47
C ALA A 66 -19.54 -20.94 -4.06
N GLN A 67 -18.66 -21.94 -3.94
CA GLN A 67 -17.26 -21.74 -3.58
C GLN A 67 -16.48 -20.94 -4.63
N ILE A 68 -16.71 -21.19 -5.92
CA ILE A 68 -16.10 -20.44 -7.02
C ILE A 68 -16.54 -18.97 -6.97
N ALA A 69 -17.84 -18.71 -6.80
CA ALA A 69 -18.35 -17.35 -6.70
C ALA A 69 -17.76 -16.59 -5.50
N ALA A 70 -17.63 -17.24 -4.35
CA ALA A 70 -17.01 -16.66 -3.17
C ALA A 70 -15.50 -16.37 -3.38
N CYS A 71 -14.78 -17.31 -3.98
CA CYS A 71 -13.36 -17.15 -4.32
C CYS A 71 -13.13 -15.99 -5.31
N ASP A 72 -13.98 -15.83 -6.33
CA ASP A 72 -13.85 -14.71 -7.28
C ASP A 72 -14.11 -13.36 -6.60
N ALA A 73 -15.08 -13.29 -5.67
CA ALA A 73 -15.31 -12.09 -4.87
C ALA A 73 -14.07 -11.73 -4.02
N ALA A 74 -13.42 -12.71 -3.40
CA ALA A 74 -12.17 -12.52 -2.66
C ALA A 74 -11.02 -12.07 -3.59
N ARG A 75 -10.87 -12.69 -4.75
CA ARG A 75 -9.88 -12.31 -5.77
C ARG A 75 -10.08 -10.88 -6.25
N ARG A 76 -11.33 -10.45 -6.41
CA ARG A 76 -11.66 -9.06 -6.77
C ARG A 76 -11.14 -8.08 -5.71
N LEU A 77 -11.24 -8.40 -4.42
CA LEU A 77 -10.69 -7.55 -3.36
C LEU A 77 -9.17 -7.38 -3.47
N ALA A 78 -8.41 -8.45 -3.78
CA ALA A 78 -6.97 -8.34 -4.04
C ALA A 78 -6.69 -7.40 -5.23
N LEU A 79 -7.41 -7.58 -6.33
CA LEU A 79 -7.21 -6.77 -7.54
C LEU A 79 -7.57 -5.30 -7.33
N GLU A 80 -8.66 -5.00 -6.63
CA GLU A 80 -9.02 -3.61 -6.31
C GLU A 80 -8.00 -2.96 -5.37
N THR A 81 -7.46 -3.72 -4.41
CA THR A 81 -6.38 -3.23 -3.54
C THR A 81 -5.12 -2.92 -4.36
N LEU A 82 -4.71 -3.81 -5.27
CA LEU A 82 -3.56 -3.60 -6.14
C LEU A 82 -3.73 -2.39 -7.06
N LYS A 83 -4.93 -2.20 -7.64
CA LYS A 83 -5.23 -1.01 -8.45
C LYS A 83 -5.13 0.28 -7.62
N ALA A 84 -5.65 0.26 -6.39
CA ALA A 84 -5.57 1.41 -5.49
C ALA A 84 -4.11 1.73 -5.12
N GLU A 85 -3.29 0.71 -4.85
CA GLU A 85 -1.87 0.87 -4.58
C GLU A 85 -1.16 1.54 -5.77
N HIS A 86 -1.30 1.01 -6.98
CA HIS A 86 -0.69 1.59 -8.17
C HIS A 86 -1.14 3.04 -8.45
N ALA A 87 -2.38 3.39 -8.13
CA ALA A 87 -2.86 4.77 -8.23
C ALA A 87 -2.10 5.69 -7.27
N LEU A 88 -1.89 5.26 -6.02
CA LEU A 88 -1.13 5.99 -5.00
C LEU A 88 0.36 6.11 -5.37
N GLU A 89 0.95 5.05 -5.91
CA GLU A 89 2.32 5.06 -6.42
C GLU A 89 2.48 6.08 -7.55
N ALA A 90 1.60 6.04 -8.55
CA ALA A 90 1.62 6.95 -9.68
C ALA A 90 1.46 8.41 -9.23
N GLU A 91 0.58 8.69 -8.27
CA GLU A 91 0.44 10.03 -7.70
C GLU A 91 1.72 10.47 -6.98
N THR A 92 2.30 9.58 -6.17
CA THR A 92 3.53 9.85 -5.43
C THR A 92 4.67 10.21 -6.40
N LEU A 93 4.85 9.42 -7.45
CA LEU A 93 5.85 9.67 -8.50
C LEU A 93 5.62 11.02 -9.20
N ARG A 94 4.37 11.37 -9.53
CA ARG A 94 4.02 12.69 -10.11
C ARG A 94 4.39 13.84 -9.16
N ARG A 95 4.11 13.71 -7.86
CA ARG A 95 4.47 14.72 -6.84
C ARG A 95 5.99 14.86 -6.71
N MET A 96 6.74 13.76 -6.72
CA MET A 96 8.21 13.79 -6.71
C MET A 96 8.77 14.48 -7.95
N GLY A 97 8.23 14.19 -9.13
CA GLY A 97 8.63 14.83 -10.38
C GLY A 97 8.39 16.35 -10.37
N ARG A 98 7.27 16.81 -9.81
CA ARG A 98 7.00 18.25 -9.63
C ARG A 98 7.97 18.92 -8.67
N ARG A 99 8.37 18.26 -7.57
CA ARG A 99 9.31 18.83 -6.59
C ARG A 99 10.74 18.94 -7.13
N ARG A 100 11.11 18.14 -8.13
CA ARG A 100 12.44 18.16 -8.76
C ARG A 100 12.58 19.21 -9.88
N ARG A 101 11.46 19.73 -10.41
CA ARG A 101 11.44 20.81 -11.39
C ARG A 101 11.37 22.15 -10.68
#